data_AF-A0A2T2QXX0-F1
#
_entry.id   AF-A0A2T2QXX0-F1
#
_cell.length_a   1.000
_cell.length_b   1.000
_cell.length_c   1.000
_cell.angle_alpha   90.00
_cell.angle_beta   90.00
_cell.angle_gamma   90.00
#
_symmetry.space_group_name_H-M   'P 1'
#
loop_
_entity.id
_entity.type
_entity.pdbx_description
1 polymer ?
#
loop_
_entity_poly.entity_id
_entity_poly.type
_entity_poly.pdbx_seq_one_letter_code
_entity_poly.pdbx_strand_id
1 'polypeptide(L)'
;MKYNIHSRAFTLLEILLVVAAIGILAAIVIVAINPQRQLGKVRDAERQSEVGTLKDAIEQYSIDNQGQYPSGLEVDTYKEVCDTEAVDPSSCPSDYVDLSDVVPEQLAAIPRDPQASDTNEDTGYEVGKDGNGNIGVRAPNTEVDSAPKRAGTTLSVSYGLSSASYDNNKAITARATGPRGAIFNGNGTKMFVVGNDKEKIYSYNLSTAYDIGSASYNQNYDVSRQGEEPK
;
A
#
# COMPACT_ATOMS: atom_id res chain seq x y z
N MET A 1 -14.57 -61.46 -7.86
CA MET A 1 -13.55 -60.95 -6.92
C MET A 1 -14.16 -59.81 -6.13
N LYS A 2 -14.38 -59.96 -4.82
CA LYS A 2 -14.88 -58.90 -3.92
C LYS A 2 -13.68 -58.30 -3.19
N TYR A 3 -13.42 -57.00 -3.37
CA TYR A 3 -12.42 -56.27 -2.59
C TYR A 3 -13.04 -55.87 -1.24
N ASN A 4 -12.54 -56.44 -0.14
CA ASN A 4 -12.92 -56.03 1.21
C ASN A 4 -12.16 -54.74 1.58
N ILE A 5 -12.85 -53.61 1.55
CA ILE A 5 -12.30 -52.33 1.99
C ILE A 5 -12.33 -52.35 3.53
N HIS A 6 -11.16 -52.45 4.18
CA HIS A 6 -11.02 -52.22 5.61
C HIS A 6 -11.22 -50.72 5.88
N SER A 7 -12.44 -50.32 6.22
CA SER A 7 -12.74 -48.99 6.73
C SER A 7 -12.11 -48.85 8.12
N ARG A 8 -10.89 -48.31 8.21
CA ARG A 8 -10.32 -47.87 9.49
C ARG A 8 -11.18 -46.71 9.99
N ALA A 9 -11.98 -46.96 11.01
CA ALA A 9 -12.75 -45.92 11.68
C ALA A 9 -11.81 -45.07 12.55
N PHE A 10 -11.89 -43.75 12.42
CA PHE A 10 -11.12 -42.80 13.23
C PHE A 10 -11.53 -42.91 14.70
N THR A 11 -10.56 -42.91 15.60
CA THR A 11 -10.84 -42.86 17.04
C THR A 11 -11.26 -41.44 17.44
N LEU A 12 -12.14 -41.32 18.43
CA LEU A 12 -12.56 -40.02 18.97
C LEU A 12 -11.37 -39.20 19.50
N LEU A 13 -10.32 -39.88 19.99
CA LEU A 13 -9.11 -39.25 20.49
C LEU A 13 -8.28 -38.61 19.37
N GLU A 14 -8.18 -39.25 18.21
CA GLU A 14 -7.48 -38.68 17.04
C GLU A 14 -8.17 -37.42 16.55
N ILE A 15 -9.51 -37.43 16.43
CA ILE A 15 -10.26 -36.25 16.01
C ILE A 15 -10.11 -35.12 17.03
N LEU A 16 -10.16 -35.43 18.33
CA LEU A 16 -10.01 -34.45 19.40
C LEU A 16 -8.63 -33.76 19.35
N LEU A 17 -7.56 -34.53 19.16
CA LEU A 17 -6.22 -33.96 19.06
C LEU A 17 -6.06 -33.09 17.81
N VAL A 18 -6.64 -33.51 16.69
CA VAL A 18 -6.57 -32.74 15.43
C VAL A 18 -7.30 -31.41 15.55
N VAL A 19 -8.52 -31.38 16.09
CA VAL A 19 -9.24 -30.10 16.25
C VAL A 19 -8.56 -29.18 17.27
N ALA A 20 -7.96 -29.74 18.33
CA ALA A 20 -7.16 -28.98 19.27
C ALA A 20 -5.92 -28.38 18.60
N ALA A 21 -5.20 -29.16 17.79
CA ALA A 21 -4.03 -28.69 17.06
C ALA A 21 -4.37 -27.63 16.01
N ILE A 22 -5.46 -27.81 15.24
CA ILE A 22 -5.94 -26.83 14.26
C ILE A 22 -6.32 -25.52 14.97
N GLY A 23 -6.98 -25.58 16.12
CA GLY A 23 -7.32 -24.39 16.90
C GLY A 23 -6.09 -23.56 17.31
N ILE A 24 -5.05 -24.24 17.81
CA ILE A 24 -3.79 -23.58 18.20
C ILE A 24 -3.09 -22.96 16.98
N LEU A 25 -2.98 -23.71 15.88
CA LEU A 25 -2.34 -23.22 14.66
C LEU A 25 -3.09 -22.03 14.06
N ALA A 26 -4.42 -22.06 14.03
CA ALA A 26 -5.24 -20.97 13.53
C ALA A 26 -5.04 -19.68 14.34
N ALA A 27 -4.97 -19.77 15.67
CA ALA A 27 -4.72 -18.61 16.53
C ALA A 27 -3.36 -17.97 16.26
N ILE A 28 -2.30 -18.77 16.09
CA ILE A 28 -0.95 -18.27 15.77
C ILE A 28 -0.93 -17.57 14.41
N VAL A 29 -1.56 -18.16 13.39
CA VAL A 29 -1.60 -17.61 12.03
C VAL A 29 -2.31 -16.25 11.99
N ILE A 30 -3.44 -16.09 12.69
CA ILE A 30 -4.19 -14.83 12.71
C ILE A 30 -3.36 -13.69 13.29
N VAL A 31 -2.66 -13.95 14.41
CA VAL A 31 -1.77 -12.95 15.05
C VAL A 31 -0.59 -12.61 14.14
N ALA A 32 -0.06 -13.58 13.41
CA ALA A 32 1.09 -13.38 12.51
C ALA A 32 0.76 -12.55 11.26
N ILE A 33 -0.45 -12.67 10.70
CA ILE A 33 -0.81 -12.01 9.43
C ILE A 33 -1.22 -10.54 9.62
N ASN A 34 -1.62 -10.13 10.83
CA ASN A 34 -2.19 -8.82 11.11
C ASN A 34 -3.27 -8.44 10.06
N PRO A 35 -4.46 -9.06 10.12
CA PRO A 35 -5.49 -8.93 9.08
C PRO A 35 -5.93 -7.47 8.86
N GLN A 36 -5.89 -6.64 9.90
CA GLN A 36 -6.24 -5.23 9.81
C GLN A 36 -5.28 -4.48 8.87
N ARG A 37 -3.97 -4.74 8.98
CA ARG A 37 -2.98 -4.13 8.10
C ARG A 37 -3.14 -4.58 6.65
N GLN A 38 -3.47 -5.86 6.41
CA GLN A 38 -3.68 -6.37 5.05
C GLN A 38 -4.89 -5.74 4.37
N LEU A 39 -5.99 -5.55 5.10
CA LEU A 39 -7.16 -4.83 4.59
C LEU A 39 -6.87 -3.36 4.30
N GLY A 40 -6.10 -2.70 5.18
CA GLY A 40 -5.63 -1.33 4.92
C GLY A 40 -4.78 -1.23 3.65
N LYS A 41 -3.91 -2.21 3.37
CA LYS A 41 -3.10 -2.23 2.13
C LYS A 41 -3.97 -2.32 0.87
N VAL A 42 -5.06 -3.10 0.94
CA VAL A 42 -6.01 -3.23 -0.18
C VAL A 42 -6.73 -1.92 -0.42
N ARG A 43 -7.26 -1.28 0.63
CA ARG A 43 -7.94 0.02 0.51
C ARG A 43 -7.00 1.13 0.06
N ASP A 44 -5.76 1.16 0.55
CA ASP A 44 -4.76 2.13 0.09
C ASP A 44 -4.38 1.91 -1.39
N ALA A 45 -4.41 0.68 -1.89
CA ALA A 45 -4.21 0.39 -3.31
C ALA A 45 -5.42 0.82 -4.16
N GLU A 46 -6.63 0.66 -3.64
CA GLU A 46 -7.87 1.16 -4.23
C GLU A 46 -7.87 2.69 -4.33
N ARG A 47 -7.59 3.40 -3.22
CA ARG A 47 -7.39 4.85 -3.21
C ARG A 47 -6.36 5.30 -4.24
N GLN A 48 -5.24 4.60 -4.36
CA GLN A 48 -4.20 4.92 -5.34
C GLN A 48 -4.68 4.79 -6.79
N SER A 49 -5.57 3.83 -7.07
CA SER A 49 -6.21 3.71 -8.38
C SER A 49 -7.21 4.84 -8.61
N GLU A 50 -8.03 5.15 -7.62
CA GLU A 50 -9.11 6.15 -7.73
C GLU A 50 -8.59 7.58 -7.89
N VAL A 51 -7.53 7.97 -7.16
CA VAL A 51 -6.88 9.28 -7.40
C VAL A 51 -6.34 9.40 -8.82
N GLY A 52 -5.89 8.30 -9.43
CA GLY A 52 -5.47 8.25 -10.83
C GLY A 52 -6.64 8.47 -11.78
N THR A 53 -7.74 7.71 -11.59
CA THR A 53 -8.97 7.85 -12.37
C THR A 53 -9.54 9.27 -12.32
N LEU A 54 -9.63 9.87 -11.12
CA LEU A 54 -10.13 11.23 -10.93
C LEU A 54 -9.27 12.26 -11.66
N LYS A 55 -7.94 12.16 -11.52
CA LYS A 55 -7.02 13.06 -12.22
C LYS A 55 -7.21 12.97 -13.73
N ASP A 56 -7.19 11.75 -14.27
CA ASP A 56 -7.25 11.54 -15.71
C ASP A 56 -8.59 12.02 -16.28
N ALA A 57 -9.69 11.87 -15.53
CA ALA A 57 -10.99 12.43 -15.90
C ALA A 57 -11.00 13.97 -15.92
N ILE A 58 -10.42 14.63 -14.91
CA ILE A 58 -10.34 16.10 -14.85
C ILE A 58 -9.44 16.65 -15.97
N GLU A 59 -8.33 15.97 -16.26
CA GLU A 59 -7.45 16.35 -17.38
C GLU A 59 -8.15 16.15 -18.73
N GLN A 60 -8.87 15.04 -18.91
CA GLN A 60 -9.65 14.79 -20.12
C GLN A 60 -10.74 15.84 -20.31
N TYR A 61 -11.45 16.21 -19.24
CA TYR A 61 -12.42 17.30 -19.27
C TYR A 61 -11.78 18.59 -19.77
N SER A 62 -10.55 18.89 -19.34
CA SER A 62 -9.84 20.09 -19.79
C SER A 62 -9.46 20.06 -21.26
N ILE A 63 -9.10 18.89 -21.78
CA ILE A 63 -8.83 18.68 -23.21
C ILE A 63 -10.09 18.98 -24.03
N ASP A 64 -11.25 18.50 -23.58
CA ASP A 64 -12.52 18.66 -24.29
C ASP A 64 -13.08 20.08 -24.17
N ASN A 65 -12.81 20.77 -23.05
CA ASN A 65 -13.30 22.10 -22.73
C ASN A 65 -12.28 23.22 -22.97
N GLN A 66 -11.45 23.10 -24.02
CA GLN A 66 -10.53 24.16 -24.49
C GLN A 66 -9.57 24.67 -23.39
N GLY A 67 -9.10 23.78 -22.53
CA GLY A 67 -8.19 24.09 -21.42
C GLY A 67 -8.87 24.69 -20.18
N GLN A 68 -10.20 24.75 -20.14
CA GLN A 68 -10.94 25.08 -18.92
C GLN A 68 -10.94 23.88 -17.98
N TYR A 69 -10.95 24.14 -16.68
CA TYR A 69 -11.07 23.08 -15.65
C TYR A 69 -12.41 23.23 -14.93
N PRO A 70 -12.89 22.17 -14.24
CA PRO A 70 -14.04 22.27 -13.36
C PRO A 70 -13.88 23.41 -12.36
N SER A 71 -14.99 24.05 -12.01
CA SER A 71 -15.00 25.17 -11.07
C SER A 71 -14.51 24.75 -9.69
N GLY A 72 -13.95 25.67 -8.91
CA GLY A 72 -13.45 25.39 -7.55
C GLY A 72 -11.99 24.93 -7.45
N LEU A 73 -11.35 24.61 -8.57
CA LEU A 73 -9.92 24.26 -8.62
C LEU A 73 -9.01 25.49 -8.55
N GLU A 74 -8.42 25.69 -7.38
CA GLU A 74 -7.46 26.76 -7.08
C GLU A 74 -6.00 26.26 -7.08
N VAL A 75 -5.05 27.17 -7.32
CA VAL A 75 -3.61 26.88 -7.29
C VAL A 75 -3.10 26.82 -5.84
N ASP A 76 -2.27 25.82 -5.55
CA ASP A 76 -1.68 25.53 -4.24
C ASP A 76 -2.70 25.24 -3.11
N THR A 77 -3.97 25.04 -3.48
CA THR A 77 -5.05 24.70 -2.56
C THR A 77 -5.66 23.37 -2.99
N TYR A 78 -5.78 22.43 -2.05
CA TYR A 78 -6.51 21.18 -2.23
C TYR A 78 -7.78 21.25 -1.40
N LYS A 79 -8.92 20.97 -2.03
CA LYS A 79 -10.25 21.00 -1.42
C LYS A 79 -10.90 19.64 -1.63
N GLU A 80 -11.74 19.24 -0.67
CA GLU A 80 -12.52 18.00 -0.76
C GLU A 80 -13.44 18.01 -1.99
N VAL A 81 -13.62 16.84 -2.59
CA VAL A 81 -14.55 16.63 -3.69
C VAL A 81 -15.92 16.32 -3.12
N CYS A 82 -16.90 17.04 -3.66
CA CYS A 82 -18.29 16.90 -3.31
C CYS A 82 -18.86 15.55 -3.73
N ASP A 83 -19.60 14.92 -2.82
CA ASP A 83 -20.29 13.68 -3.14
C ASP A 83 -21.68 13.95 -3.71
N THR A 84 -21.78 13.95 -5.03
CA THR A 84 -23.03 14.22 -5.74
C THR A 84 -24.03 13.06 -5.71
N GLU A 85 -23.67 11.91 -5.12
CA GLU A 85 -24.61 10.82 -4.83
C GLU A 85 -25.26 10.98 -3.45
N ALA A 86 -24.57 11.60 -2.49
CA ALA A 86 -25.09 11.90 -1.15
C ALA A 86 -25.89 13.23 -1.12
N VAL A 87 -25.45 14.24 -1.86
CA VAL A 87 -26.11 15.56 -1.94
C VAL A 87 -26.38 15.95 -3.38
N ASP A 88 -27.46 16.71 -3.60
CA ASP A 88 -27.72 17.32 -4.91
C ASP A 88 -26.56 18.30 -5.26
N PRO A 89 -26.09 18.38 -6.52
CA PRO A 89 -25.00 19.29 -6.91
C PRO A 89 -25.23 20.74 -6.50
N SER A 90 -26.49 21.21 -6.48
CA SER A 90 -26.84 22.56 -6.03
C SER A 90 -26.70 22.79 -4.52
N SER A 91 -26.56 21.72 -3.74
CA SER A 91 -26.34 21.72 -2.30
C SER A 91 -24.88 21.46 -1.92
N CYS A 92 -23.98 21.41 -2.89
CA CYS A 92 -22.57 21.23 -2.63
C CYS A 92 -22.00 22.41 -1.81
N PRO A 93 -21.29 22.16 -0.69
CA PRO A 93 -20.64 23.22 0.07
C PRO A 93 -19.66 24.04 -0.78
N SER A 94 -19.62 25.36 -0.59
CA SER A 94 -18.75 26.26 -1.36
C SER A 94 -17.25 26.03 -1.16
N ASP A 95 -16.89 25.34 -0.08
CA ASP A 95 -15.50 24.99 0.24
C ASP A 95 -15.05 23.69 -0.43
N TYR A 96 -15.96 22.99 -1.12
CA TYR A 96 -15.68 21.74 -1.85
C TYR A 96 -15.58 22.01 -3.36
N VAL A 97 -15.02 21.04 -4.08
CA VAL A 97 -14.98 21.05 -5.54
C VAL A 97 -16.12 20.21 -6.08
N ASP A 98 -16.97 20.84 -6.87
CA ASP A 98 -18.02 20.17 -7.62
C ASP A 98 -17.45 19.64 -8.94
N LEU A 99 -17.51 18.32 -9.13
CA LEU A 99 -17.10 17.62 -10.36
C LEU A 99 -18.30 17.10 -11.15
N SER A 100 -19.51 17.60 -10.88
CA SER A 100 -20.73 17.22 -11.59
C SER A 100 -20.63 17.45 -13.11
N ASP A 101 -19.83 18.42 -13.55
CA ASP A 101 -19.57 18.67 -14.99
C ASP A 101 -18.70 17.58 -15.65
N VAL A 102 -17.92 16.81 -14.88
CA VAL A 102 -17.05 15.73 -15.36
C VAL A 102 -17.83 14.41 -15.50
N VAL A 103 -18.94 14.29 -14.78
CA VAL A 103 -19.84 13.13 -14.77
C VAL A 103 -21.06 13.42 -15.66
N PRO A 104 -21.52 12.48 -16.51
CA PRO A 104 -21.05 11.11 -16.68
C PRO A 104 -20.03 10.91 -17.82
N GLU A 105 -19.62 11.98 -18.50
CA GLU A 105 -18.92 11.87 -19.80
C GLU A 105 -17.47 11.40 -19.66
N GLN A 106 -16.67 12.03 -18.79
CA GLN A 106 -15.28 11.64 -18.54
C GLN A 106 -15.15 10.66 -17.37
N LEU A 107 -16.18 10.57 -16.53
CA LEU A 107 -16.20 9.72 -15.35
C LEU A 107 -17.61 9.16 -15.11
N ALA A 108 -17.73 7.84 -14.93
CA ALA A 108 -19.04 7.20 -14.78
C ALA A 108 -19.78 7.60 -13.49
N ALA A 109 -19.02 7.74 -12.39
CA ALA A 109 -19.46 8.25 -11.10
C ALA A 109 -18.22 8.72 -10.33
N ILE A 110 -18.39 9.68 -9.42
CA ILE A 110 -17.28 10.17 -8.58
C ILE A 110 -16.90 9.06 -7.60
N PRO A 111 -15.63 8.57 -7.59
CA PRO A 111 -15.19 7.60 -6.60
C PRO A 111 -15.31 8.15 -5.17
N ARG A 112 -15.57 7.25 -4.22
CA ARG A 112 -15.66 7.54 -2.79
C ARG A 112 -14.65 6.69 -2.05
N ASP A 113 -13.93 7.29 -1.10
CA ASP A 113 -13.00 6.59 -0.22
C ASP A 113 -13.70 5.38 0.40
N PRO A 114 -13.09 4.17 0.38
CA PRO A 114 -13.72 2.95 0.90
C PRO A 114 -14.13 3.01 2.39
N GLN A 115 -13.72 4.03 3.13
CA GLN A 115 -14.08 4.28 4.53
C GLN A 115 -14.88 5.58 4.73
N ALA A 116 -15.12 6.38 3.68
CA ALA A 116 -16.01 7.52 3.79
C ALA A 116 -17.47 7.06 3.98
N SER A 117 -18.22 7.82 4.78
CA SER A 117 -19.63 7.52 5.05
C SER A 117 -20.50 7.95 3.88
N ASP A 118 -21.42 7.10 3.44
CA ASP A 118 -22.40 7.39 2.38
C ASP A 118 -23.31 8.60 2.68
N THR A 119 -23.34 9.04 3.93
CA THR A 119 -24.12 10.20 4.40
C THR A 119 -23.34 11.51 4.42
N ASN A 120 -22.03 11.46 4.20
CA ASN A 120 -21.21 12.67 4.19
C ASN A 120 -21.29 13.35 2.82
N GLU A 121 -21.16 14.67 2.84
CA GLU A 121 -21.16 15.54 1.66
C GLU A 121 -19.80 15.47 0.91
N ASP A 122 -18.82 14.77 1.48
CA ASP A 122 -17.49 14.53 0.92
C ASP A 122 -17.31 13.09 0.45
N THR A 123 -16.47 12.95 -0.58
CA THR A 123 -16.02 11.65 -1.09
C THR A 123 -14.80 11.12 -0.35
N GLY A 124 -14.15 11.93 0.49
CA GLY A 124 -12.85 11.64 1.11
C GLY A 124 -11.64 11.83 0.19
N TYR A 125 -11.83 12.40 -1.00
CA TYR A 125 -10.75 12.77 -1.92
C TYR A 125 -10.62 14.28 -2.06
N GLU A 126 -9.38 14.78 -2.10
CA GLU A 126 -9.11 16.20 -2.34
C GLU A 126 -8.58 16.42 -3.77
N VAL A 127 -9.01 17.49 -4.42
CA VAL A 127 -8.50 17.92 -5.74
C VAL A 127 -8.03 19.37 -5.70
N GLY A 128 -7.07 19.71 -6.55
CA GLY A 128 -6.49 21.04 -6.61
C GLY A 128 -5.51 21.20 -7.76
N LYS A 129 -4.89 22.37 -7.86
CA LYS A 129 -3.74 22.60 -8.75
C LYS A 129 -2.46 22.76 -7.94
N ASP A 130 -1.35 22.25 -8.45
CA ASP A 130 -0.02 22.60 -7.92
C ASP A 130 0.40 24.02 -8.34
N GLY A 131 1.47 24.55 -7.76
CA GLY A 131 2.02 25.88 -8.09
C GLY A 131 2.45 26.07 -9.56
N ASN A 132 2.48 25.00 -10.36
CA ASN A 132 2.72 25.06 -11.81
C ASN A 132 1.41 24.99 -12.62
N GLY A 133 0.26 24.88 -11.97
CA GLY A 133 -1.06 24.77 -12.57
C GLY A 133 -1.45 23.36 -13.01
N ASN A 134 -0.68 22.32 -12.66
CA ASN A 134 -1.04 20.93 -12.97
C ASN A 134 -2.08 20.41 -11.97
N ILE A 135 -2.96 19.54 -12.43
CA ILE A 135 -3.98 18.93 -11.58
C ILE A 135 -3.35 17.92 -10.62
N GLY A 136 -3.67 18.07 -9.34
CA GLY A 136 -3.33 17.12 -8.30
C GLY A 136 -4.59 16.56 -7.66
N VAL A 137 -4.59 15.25 -7.41
CA VAL A 137 -5.62 14.55 -6.63
C VAL A 137 -4.96 13.85 -5.46
N ARG A 138 -5.60 13.85 -4.29
CA ARG A 138 -5.05 13.31 -3.04
C ARG A 138 -6.11 12.50 -2.29
N ALA A 139 -5.68 11.40 -1.69
CA ALA A 139 -6.43 10.65 -0.70
C ALA A 139 -5.74 10.83 0.66
N PRO A 140 -6.24 11.72 1.54
CA PRO A 140 -5.60 12.02 2.83
C PRO A 140 -5.70 10.86 3.83
N ASN A 141 -6.71 10.00 3.72
CA ASN A 141 -7.06 8.98 4.71
C ASN A 141 -6.33 7.64 4.50
N THR A 142 -5.00 7.67 4.31
CA THR A 142 -4.23 6.43 4.15
C THR A 142 -4.08 5.66 5.46
N GLU A 143 -4.16 4.33 5.38
CA GLU A 143 -4.31 3.48 6.57
C GLU A 143 -3.03 2.75 6.97
N VAL A 144 -2.19 2.41 5.99
CA VAL A 144 -0.95 1.67 6.24
C VAL A 144 0.27 2.57 6.16
N ASP A 145 0.27 3.49 5.21
CA ASP A 145 1.28 4.52 5.08
C ASP A 145 0.77 5.83 5.69
N SER A 146 1.63 6.59 6.37
CA SER A 146 1.26 7.92 6.87
C SER A 146 1.23 9.01 5.78
N ALA A 147 1.58 8.64 4.54
CA ALA A 147 1.64 9.55 3.42
C ALA A 147 0.38 9.41 2.53
N PRO A 148 -0.35 10.51 2.27
CA PRO A 148 -1.51 10.52 1.38
C PRO A 148 -1.20 9.91 0.01
N LYS A 149 -2.13 9.13 -0.57
CA LYS A 149 -2.03 8.69 -1.97
C LYS A 149 -2.27 9.89 -2.88
N ARG A 150 -1.56 9.98 -4.01
CA ARG A 150 -1.63 11.13 -4.91
C ARG A 150 -1.56 10.74 -6.38
N ALA A 151 -2.13 11.59 -7.23
CA ALA A 151 -1.91 11.60 -8.66
C ALA A 151 -1.70 13.04 -9.16
N GLY A 152 -0.86 13.24 -10.19
CA GLY A 152 -0.84 14.48 -11.00
C GLY A 152 -0.12 15.68 -10.39
N THR A 153 0.13 15.69 -9.08
CA THR A 153 1.20 16.51 -8.51
C THR A 153 2.48 16.03 -9.19
N THR A 154 3.21 16.90 -9.90
CA THR A 154 4.42 16.54 -10.64
C THR A 154 5.14 15.36 -10.00
N LEU A 155 5.15 14.22 -10.69
CA LEU A 155 6.15 13.21 -10.47
C LEU A 155 7.49 13.93 -10.68
N SER A 156 8.14 14.38 -9.61
CA SER A 156 9.59 14.49 -9.62
C SER A 156 10.14 13.06 -9.58
N VAL A 157 9.93 12.38 -10.71
CA VAL A 157 10.47 11.09 -11.14
C VAL A 157 9.88 9.89 -10.39
N SER A 158 9.66 8.79 -11.12
CA SER A 158 9.41 7.45 -10.55
C SER A 158 10.60 6.88 -9.74
N TYR A 159 11.44 7.75 -9.20
CA TYR A 159 12.58 7.50 -8.29
C TYR A 159 12.79 8.68 -7.32
N GLY A 160 11.81 9.56 -7.14
CA GLY A 160 11.89 10.68 -6.20
C GLY A 160 11.87 10.19 -4.75
N LEU A 161 13.00 10.32 -4.04
CA LEU A 161 13.09 10.00 -2.60
C LEU A 161 12.24 10.93 -1.72
N SER A 162 11.65 11.99 -2.29
CA SER A 162 10.82 12.97 -1.58
C SER A 162 9.44 12.45 -1.19
N SER A 163 8.95 11.39 -1.85
CA SER A 163 7.73 10.67 -1.46
C SER A 163 8.02 9.29 -0.86
N ALA A 164 9.30 8.95 -0.63
CA ALA A 164 9.67 7.68 -0.02
C ALA A 164 9.20 7.65 1.44
N SER A 165 8.16 6.86 1.70
CA SER A 165 7.71 6.50 3.04
C SER A 165 8.28 5.14 3.43
N TYR A 166 8.63 4.96 4.70
CA TYR A 166 9.02 3.66 5.22
C TYR A 166 7.78 2.75 5.31
N ASP A 167 7.62 1.75 4.44
CA ASP A 167 6.56 0.71 4.58
C ASP A 167 6.83 -0.16 5.81
N ASN A 168 8.10 -0.45 6.12
CA ASN A 168 8.48 -1.24 7.28
C ASN A 168 9.87 -0.80 7.80
N ASN A 169 10.13 -0.99 9.09
CA ASN A 169 11.46 -0.81 9.70
C ASN A 169 11.87 -2.08 10.45
N LYS A 170 13.07 -2.60 10.15
CA LYS A 170 13.70 -3.69 10.90
C LYS A 170 15.08 -3.25 11.36
N ALA A 171 15.24 -3.11 12.67
CA ALA A 171 16.55 -2.90 13.26
C ALA A 171 17.43 -4.14 13.06
N ILE A 172 18.41 -4.05 12.17
CA ILE A 172 19.46 -5.05 11.93
C ILE A 172 20.77 -4.74 12.68
N THR A 173 20.78 -3.65 13.46
CA THR A 173 21.93 -3.08 14.17
C THR A 173 22.53 -3.97 15.25
N ALA A 174 21.81 -4.99 15.71
CA ALA A 174 22.35 -5.97 16.66
C ALA A 174 23.33 -6.96 16.02
N ARG A 175 23.41 -7.01 14.68
CA ARG A 175 24.22 -7.98 13.94
C ARG A 175 25.11 -7.34 12.90
N ALA A 176 24.67 -6.29 12.22
CA ALA A 176 25.50 -5.48 11.34
C ALA A 176 25.62 -4.06 11.91
N THR A 177 26.79 -3.63 12.34
CA THR A 177 27.02 -2.21 12.63
C THR A 177 27.16 -1.43 11.32
N GLY A 178 26.47 -0.29 11.19
CA GLY A 178 26.53 0.57 10.00
C GLY A 178 26.34 -0.19 8.68
N PRO A 179 25.13 -0.70 8.37
CA PRO A 179 24.87 -1.41 7.11
C PRO A 179 25.20 -0.51 5.91
N ARG A 180 25.98 -1.03 4.96
CA ARG A 180 26.44 -0.33 3.75
C ARG A 180 25.74 -0.81 2.49
N GLY A 181 25.25 -2.04 2.48
CA GLY A 181 24.60 -2.63 1.33
C GLY A 181 23.66 -3.76 1.73
N ALA A 182 22.59 -3.91 0.95
CA ALA A 182 21.67 -5.03 1.07
C ALA A 182 21.27 -5.51 -0.32
N ILE A 183 21.12 -6.82 -0.50
CA ILE A 183 20.65 -7.43 -1.74
C ILE A 183 19.70 -8.59 -1.45
N PHE A 184 18.70 -8.77 -2.30
CA PHE A 184 17.78 -9.90 -2.24
C PHE A 184 18.18 -10.99 -3.23
N ASN A 185 17.86 -12.24 -2.90
CA ASN A 185 17.88 -13.30 -3.92
C ASN A 185 16.71 -13.10 -4.91
N GLY A 186 16.78 -13.77 -6.07
CA GLY A 186 15.85 -13.54 -7.17
C GLY A 186 14.37 -13.81 -6.87
N ASN A 187 14.05 -14.55 -5.81
CA ASN A 187 12.67 -14.80 -5.37
C ASN A 187 12.27 -14.00 -4.11
N GLY A 188 13.13 -13.09 -3.63
CA GLY A 188 12.87 -12.22 -2.49
C GLY A 188 12.81 -12.89 -1.11
N THR A 189 13.03 -14.20 -1.01
CA THR A 189 12.94 -14.96 0.26
C THR A 189 14.20 -14.91 1.11
N LYS A 190 15.31 -14.38 0.58
CA LYS A 190 16.54 -14.13 1.32
C LYS A 190 17.04 -12.73 1.06
N MET A 191 17.59 -12.13 2.10
CA MET A 191 18.28 -10.85 2.06
C MET A 191 19.68 -11.04 2.62
N PHE A 192 20.67 -10.44 1.96
CA PHE A 192 22.05 -10.39 2.41
C PHE A 192 22.40 -8.95 2.73
N VAL A 193 23.08 -8.74 3.85
CA VAL A 193 23.46 -7.42 4.35
C VAL A 193 24.95 -7.40 4.69
N VAL A 194 25.62 -6.33 4.29
CA VAL A 194 27.00 -6.01 4.65
C VAL A 194 27.03 -4.69 5.41
N GLY A 195 28.00 -4.52 6.31
CA GLY A 195 28.13 -3.32 7.13
C GLY A 195 29.59 -2.98 7.46
N ASN A 196 29.79 -2.11 8.44
CA ASN A 196 31.11 -1.73 8.96
C ASN A 196 31.77 -2.83 9.80
N ASP A 197 31.02 -3.87 10.17
CA ASP A 197 31.59 -5.09 10.72
C ASP A 197 32.44 -5.75 9.64
N LYS A 198 33.73 -5.45 9.68
CA LYS A 198 34.69 -5.86 8.68
C LYS A 198 34.58 -7.38 8.49
N GLU A 199 34.40 -7.77 7.24
CA GLU A 199 34.55 -9.14 6.76
C GLU A 199 33.38 -10.12 7.01
N LYS A 200 32.16 -9.64 7.32
CA LYS A 200 30.99 -10.53 7.42
C LYS A 200 29.84 -10.15 6.49
N ILE A 201 29.28 -11.17 5.85
CA ILE A 201 28.01 -11.10 5.13
C ILE A 201 26.94 -11.73 6.00
N TYR A 202 25.92 -10.99 6.38
CA TYR A 202 24.79 -11.49 7.15
C TYR A 202 23.66 -11.89 6.23
N SER A 203 23.08 -13.06 6.43
CA SER A 203 21.93 -13.55 5.67
C SER A 203 20.68 -13.63 6.56
N TYR A 204 19.55 -13.26 5.98
CA TYR A 204 18.24 -13.26 6.61
C TYR A 204 17.27 -14.03 5.72
N ASN A 205 16.42 -14.86 6.33
CA ASN A 205 15.27 -15.45 5.67
C ASN A 205 14.08 -14.50 5.80
N LEU A 206 13.29 -14.39 4.74
CA LEU A 206 12.05 -13.63 4.72
C LEU A 206 10.90 -14.61 4.58
N SER A 207 9.94 -14.57 5.50
CA SER A 207 8.72 -15.38 5.36
C SER A 207 7.78 -14.83 4.29
N THR A 208 7.94 -13.55 3.93
CA THR A 208 7.21 -12.88 2.86
C THR A 208 8.21 -12.26 1.91
N ALA A 209 8.16 -12.61 0.62
CA ALA A 209 9.15 -12.17 -0.36
C ALA A 209 9.26 -10.63 -0.42
N TYR A 210 10.49 -10.12 -0.40
CA TYR A 210 10.85 -8.68 -0.40
C TYR A 210 10.35 -7.84 0.79
N ASP A 211 9.65 -8.44 1.76
CA ASP A 211 9.22 -7.73 2.97
C ASP A 211 10.27 -7.84 4.08
N ILE A 212 11.00 -6.74 4.31
CA ILE A 212 12.02 -6.64 5.37
C ILE A 212 11.47 -6.78 6.79
N GLY A 213 10.19 -6.52 7.02
CA GLY A 213 9.55 -6.72 8.33
C GLY A 213 9.55 -8.19 8.74
N SER A 214 9.48 -9.07 7.74
CA SER A 214 9.52 -10.53 7.91
C SER A 214 10.93 -11.11 8.09
N ALA A 215 11.97 -10.28 8.02
CA ALA A 215 13.35 -10.73 8.06
C ALA A 215 13.71 -11.37 9.42
N SER A 216 14.22 -12.60 9.35
CA SER A 216 14.76 -13.38 10.46
C SER A 216 16.20 -13.77 10.18
N TYR A 217 17.10 -13.50 11.13
CA TYR A 217 18.53 -13.81 10.98
C TYR A 217 18.72 -15.31 10.74
N ASN A 218 19.49 -15.66 9.71
CA ASN A 218 19.81 -17.04 9.37
C ASN A 218 21.22 -17.41 9.81
N GLN A 219 22.23 -16.76 9.23
CA GLN A 219 23.64 -17.01 9.51
C GLN A 219 24.53 -15.87 8.98
N ASN A 220 25.81 -15.91 9.30
CA ASN A 220 26.83 -15.05 8.70
C ASN A 220 27.87 -15.89 7.95
N TYR A 221 28.48 -15.28 6.95
CA TYR A 221 29.63 -15.81 6.24
C TYR A 221 30.81 -14.88 6.43
N ASP A 222 31.91 -15.44 6.91
CA ASP A 222 33.15 -14.72 7.17
C ASP A 222 34.03 -14.73 5.90
N VAL A 223 34.28 -13.53 5.36
CA VAL A 223 35.09 -13.31 4.15
C VAL A 223 36.50 -12.82 4.48
N SER A 224 36.93 -12.84 5.74
CA SER A 224 38.26 -12.38 6.20
C SER A 224 39.42 -13.04 5.48
N ARG A 225 39.19 -14.26 4.96
CA ARG A 225 40.17 -15.08 4.24
C ARG A 225 40.09 -14.95 2.72
N GLN A 226 39.19 -14.12 2.21
CA GLN A 226 38.89 -14.00 0.77
C GLN A 226 39.27 -12.62 0.19
N GLY A 227 39.74 -11.67 1.01
CA GLY A 227 40.22 -10.35 0.59
C GLY A 227 39.78 -9.24 1.56
N GLU A 228 40.42 -8.06 1.47
CA GLU A 228 40.06 -6.91 2.30
C GLU A 228 38.73 -6.29 1.86
N GLU A 229 37.75 -6.33 2.77
CA GLU A 229 36.44 -5.67 2.76
C GLU A 229 35.45 -6.05 1.62
N PRO A 230 34.30 -6.70 1.94
CA PRO A 230 33.21 -6.81 0.98
C PRO A 230 32.61 -5.41 0.72
N LYS A 231 32.75 -4.92 -0.52
CA LYS A 231 32.18 -3.64 -0.98
C LYS A 231 30.72 -3.76 -1.39
#